data_AF-A0A951VJ15-F1
#
_entry.id   AF-A0A951VJ15-F1
#
_cell.length_a   1.000
_cell.length_b   1.000
_cell.length_c   1.000
_cell.angle_alpha   90.00
_cell.angle_beta   90.00
_cell.angle_gamma   90.00
#
_symmetry.space_group_name_H-M   'P 1'
#
loop_
_entity.id
_entity.type
_entity.pdbx_description
1 polymer ?
#
loop_
_entity_poly.entity_id
_entity_poly.type
_entity_poly.pdbx_seq_one_letter_code
_entity_poly.pdbx_strand_id
1 'polypeptide(L)' 'MDKVIKSKRLLVITQNGKNAAKLLSVSEYENMVEKIEVLKEIKLAKLQIKEELKVNHSTVKVRRAK' A
#
# COMPACT_ATOMS: atom_id res chain seq x y z
N MET A 1 -13.05 -23.55 -2.50
CA MET A 1 -12.16 -22.40 -2.22
C MET A 1 -11.11 -22.18 -3.31
N ASP A 2 -10.73 -23.20 -4.09
CA ASP A 2 -9.72 -23.15 -5.16
C ASP A 2 -9.86 -22.07 -6.25
N LYS A 3 -11.09 -21.68 -6.64
CA LYS A 3 -11.29 -20.73 -7.75
C LYS A 3 -10.79 -19.31 -7.44
N VAL A 4 -10.88 -18.84 -6.19
CA VAL A 4 -10.43 -17.48 -5.79
C VAL A 4 -8.90 -17.41 -5.82
N ILE A 5 -8.25 -18.41 -5.21
CA ILE A 5 -6.79 -18.49 -5.09
C ILE A 5 -6.12 -18.62 -6.47
N LYS A 6 -6.71 -19.39 -7.39
CA LYS A 6 -6.11 -19.64 -8.72
C LYS A 6 -6.41 -18.55 -9.76
N SER A 7 -7.60 -17.93 -9.72
CA SER A 7 -8.02 -17.04 -10.80
C SER A 7 -7.58 -15.58 -10.63
N LYS A 8 -7.12 -15.19 -9.44
CA LYS A 8 -6.88 -13.78 -9.07
C LYS A 8 -8.07 -12.85 -9.38
N ARG A 9 -9.28 -13.41 -9.45
CA ARG A 9 -10.51 -12.67 -9.78
C ARG A 9 -11.31 -12.44 -8.51
N LEU A 10 -11.64 -11.18 -8.29
CA LEU A 10 -12.53 -10.71 -7.24
C LEU A 10 -13.90 -11.39 -7.35
N LEU A 11 -14.34 -12.08 -6.30
CA LEU A 11 -15.72 -12.55 -6.22
C LEU A 11 -16.54 -11.56 -5.38
N VAL A 12 -17.68 -11.14 -5.94
CA VAL A 12 -18.65 -10.30 -5.23
C VAL A 12 -19.80 -11.19 -4.77
N ILE A 13 -20.01 -11.28 -3.47
CA ILE A 13 -21.12 -12.01 -2.84
C ILE A 13 -22.16 -10.97 -2.44
N THR A 14 -23.38 -11.07 -2.97
CA THR A 14 -24.49 -10.18 -2.60
C THR A 14 -25.58 -10.94 -1.83
N GLN A 15 -26.09 -10.34 -0.74
CA GLN A 15 -27.30 -10.82 -0.05
C GLN A 15 -28.46 -9.85 -0.32
N ASN A 16 -29.50 -10.32 -1.00
CA ASN A 16 -30.70 -9.55 -1.37
C ASN A 16 -30.42 -8.19 -2.06
N GLY A 17 -29.28 -8.06 -2.74
CA GLY A 17 -28.87 -6.82 -3.41
C GLY A 17 -28.47 -5.67 -2.48
N LYS A 18 -28.46 -5.86 -1.16
CA LYS A 18 -28.18 -4.80 -0.17
C LYS A 18 -26.78 -4.87 0.42
N ASN A 19 -26.29 -6.08 0.70
CA ASN A 19 -24.96 -6.29 1.28
C ASN A 19 -24.06 -6.98 0.27
N ALA A 20 -22.99 -6.31 -0.16
CA ALA A 20 -21.99 -6.83 -1.09
C ALA A 20 -20.66 -7.04 -0.36
N ALA A 21 -20.24 -8.29 -0.19
CA ALA A 21 -18.92 -8.65 0.32
C ALA A 21 -17.99 -9.01 -0.84
N LYS A 22 -16.73 -8.58 -0.74
CA LYS A 22 -15.68 -8.89 -1.71
C LYS A 22 -14.80 -10.00 -1.13
N LEU A 23 -14.80 -11.15 -1.78
CA LEU A 23 -13.92 -12.26 -1.41
C LEU A 23 -12.63 -12.15 -2.24
N LEU A 24 -11.53 -11.96 -1.53
CA LEU A 24 -10.16 -11.86 -2.02
C LEU A 24 -9.36 -13.02 -1.43
N SER A 25 -8.31 -13.48 -2.10
CA SER A 25 -7.31 -14.29 -1.40
C SER A 25 -6.49 -13.42 -0.43
N VAL A 26 -5.97 -14.02 0.65
CA VAL A 26 -5.15 -13.31 1.65
C VAL A 26 -3.93 -12.67 1.01
N SER A 27 -3.23 -13.40 0.12
CA SER A 27 -2.04 -12.89 -0.57
C SER A 27 -2.35 -11.70 -1.47
N GLU A 28 -3.51 -11.66 -2.14
CA GLU A 28 -3.91 -10.49 -2.93
C GLU A 28 -4.18 -9.26 -2.07
N TYR A 29 -4.81 -9.47 -0.91
CA TYR A 29 -5.04 -8.40 0.05
C TYR A 29 -3.71 -7.84 0.58
N GLU A 30 -2.80 -8.70 1.03
CA GLU A 30 -1.49 -8.30 1.54
C GLU A 30 -0.67 -7.53 0.49
N ASN A 31 -0.61 -8.04 -0.74
CA ASN A 31 0.05 -7.35 -1.85
C ASN A 31 -0.54 -5.96 -2.14
N MET A 32 -1.85 -5.80 -1.97
CA MET A 32 -2.50 -4.51 -2.15
C MET A 32 -2.14 -3.55 -1.01
N VAL A 33 -2.11 -4.04 0.23
CA VAL A 33 -1.69 -3.25 1.40
C VAL A 33 -0.25 -2.77 1.26
N GLU A 34 0.68 -3.65 0.90
CA GLU A 34 2.10 -3.31 0.71
C GLU A 34 2.28 -2.23 -0.38
N LYS A 35 1.57 -2.36 -1.51
CA LYS A 35 1.58 -1.33 -2.56
C LYS A 35 1.06 0.02 -2.06
N ILE A 36 0.00 0.00 -1.25
CA ILE A 36 -0.57 1.23 -0.67
C ILE A 36 0.45 1.90 0.27
N GLU A 37 1.20 1.13 1.05
CA GLU A 37 2.24 1.67 1.94
C GLU A 37 3.35 2.36 1.15
N VAL A 38 3.91 1.69 0.13
CA VAL A 38 4.92 2.29 -0.75
C VAL A 38 4.41 3.57 -1.41
N LEU A 39 3.16 3.57 -1.90
CA LEU A 39 2.55 4.76 -2.50
C LEU A 39 2.37 5.91 -1.50
N LYS A 40 2.05 5.61 -0.23
CA LYS A 40 1.96 6.62 0.83
C LYS A 40 3.33 7.23 1.10
N GLU A 41 4.39 6.43 1.18
CA GLU A 41 5.76 6.92 1.38
C GLU A 41 6.21 7.81 0.22
N ILE A 42 5.97 7.39 -1.02
CA ILE A 42 6.28 8.20 -2.21
C ILE A 42 5.52 9.54 -2.17
N LYS A 43 4.24 9.52 -1.79
CA LYS A 43 3.44 10.76 -1.66
C LYS A 43 4.02 11.69 -0.60
N LEU A 44 4.40 11.15 0.56
CA LEU A 44 5.02 11.91 1.65
C LEU A 44 6.36 12.51 1.21
N ALA A 45 7.23 11.72 0.59
CA ALA A 45 8.52 12.17 0.09
C ALA A 45 8.36 13.32 -0.94
N LYS A 46 7.38 13.22 -1.84
CA LYS A 46 7.06 14.30 -2.79
C LYS A 46 6.62 15.59 -2.09
N LEU A 47 5.81 15.48 -1.04
CA LEU A 47 5.39 16.63 -0.23
C LEU A 47 6.60 17.29 0.45
N GLN A 48 7.44 16.48 1.10
CA GLN A 48 8.66 16.96 1.77
C GLN A 48 9.62 17.65 0.79
N ILE A 49 9.76 17.14 -0.43
CA ILE A 49 10.58 17.79 -1.47
C ILE A 49 9.98 19.14 -1.87
N LYS A 50 8.65 19.23 -2.03
CA LYS A 50 7.95 20.47 -2.38
C LYS A 50 8.06 21.53 -1.28
N GLU A 51 8.08 21.10 -0.03
CA GLU A 51 8.22 21.96 1.15
C GLU A 51 9.70 22.24 1.53
N GLU A 52 10.64 21.89 0.65
CA GLU A 52 12.08 22.06 0.84
C GLU A 52 12.66 21.35 2.08
N LEU A 53 11.96 20.36 2.65
CA LEU A 53 12.36 19.57 3.82
C LEU A 53 13.43 18.50 3.51
N LYS A 54 14.10 18.61 2.35
CA LYS A 54 15.15 17.67 1.94
C LYS A 54 16.43 17.91 2.74
N VAL A 55 17.07 16.83 3.19
CA VAL A 55 18.35 16.90 3.90
C VAL A 55 19.44 16.25 3.04
N ASN A 56 20.58 16.93 2.90
CA ASN A 56 21.70 16.38 2.15
C ASN A 56 22.31 15.18 2.91
N HIS A 57 22.75 14.16 2.17
CA HIS A 57 23.32 12.94 2.71
C HIS A 57 24.53 13.21 3.63
N SER A 58 25.36 14.20 3.30
CA SER A 58 26.47 14.65 4.15
C SER A 58 25.99 15.11 5.53
N THR A 59 24.94 15.92 5.59
CA THR A 59 24.32 16.39 6.83
C THR A 59 23.78 15.24 7.68
N VAL A 60 23.18 14.22 7.05
CA VAL A 60 22.67 13.04 7.76
C VAL A 60 23.80 12.20 8.37
N LYS A 61 24.91 11.99 7.64
CA LYS A 61 26.07 11.24 8.16
C LYS A 61 26.63 11.90 9.43
N VAL A 62 26.76 13.22 9.43
CA VAL A 62 27.25 13.97 10.59
C VAL A 62 26.29 13.85 11.78
N ARG A 63 24.97 13.90 11.54
CA ARG A 63 23.96 13.80 12.60
C ARG A 63 23.89 12.41 13.25
N ARG A 64 24.19 11.33 12.51
CA ARG A 64 24.21 9.94 13.03
C ARG A 64 25.50 9.56 13.75
N ALA A 65 26.57 10.35 13.60
CA ALA A 65 27.85 10.11 14.23
C ALA A 65 27.98 10.80 15.62
N LYS A 66 26.97 11.58 16.02
CA LYS A 66 26.76 12.07 17.39
C LYS A 66 25.76 11.18 18.10
#